data_AF-A0A7S4HFZ0-F1
#
_entry.id   AF-A0A7S4HFZ0-F1
#
_cell.length_a   1.000
_cell.length_b   1.000
_cell.length_c   1.000
_cell.angle_alpha   90.00
_cell.angle_beta   90.00
_cell.angle_gamma   90.00
#
_symmetry.space_group_name_H-M   'P 1'
#
loop_
_entity.id
_entity.type
_entity.pdbx_description
1 polymer ?
#
loop_
_entity_poly.entity_id
_entity_poly.type
_entity_poly.pdbx_seq_one_letter_code
_entity_poly.pdbx_strand_id
1 'polypeptide(L)'
;LAAENRFDHVLVEASGISEPMPVAETFTFRDETSGVSLGDVASLHNLVTVVDAPSVFEQLSTIDTLCDRGWQAVASDTRTVAQLLCDQLEFANVLLINKIDLMEETQLHMLEALLRKINPTADIMRTMHSRIQPDVLLGKA
;
A
#
# COMPACT_ATOMS: atom_id res chain seq x y z
N LEU A 1 -24.39 -4.35 -2.24
CA LEU A 1 -23.52 -3.19 -2.49
C LEU A 1 -23.29 -2.91 -3.98
N ALA A 2 -22.44 -3.66 -4.71
CA ALA A 2 -22.17 -3.38 -6.14
C ALA A 2 -23.44 -3.35 -7.00
N ALA A 3 -24.33 -4.35 -6.82
CA ALA A 3 -25.62 -4.40 -7.52
C ALA A 3 -26.60 -3.26 -7.20
N GLU A 4 -26.37 -2.48 -6.13
CA GLU A 4 -27.23 -1.33 -5.80
C GLU A 4 -26.90 -0.09 -6.66
N ASN A 5 -25.74 -0.08 -7.34
CA ASN A 5 -25.29 1.02 -8.21
C ASN A 5 -25.37 2.42 -7.56
N ARG A 6 -25.11 2.48 -6.24
CA ARG A 6 -25.15 3.71 -5.42
C ARG A 6 -23.78 4.35 -5.21
N PHE A 7 -22.71 3.64 -5.53
CA PHE A 7 -21.33 4.06 -5.29
C PHE A 7 -20.48 3.73 -6.51
N ASP A 8 -19.67 4.68 -6.95
CA ASP A 8 -18.74 4.51 -8.08
C ASP A 8 -17.41 3.88 -7.65
N HIS A 9 -17.01 4.11 -6.40
CA HIS A 9 -15.74 3.64 -5.84
C HIS A 9 -15.92 3.05 -4.43
N VAL A 10 -15.08 2.08 -4.10
CA VAL A 10 -14.93 1.54 -2.75
C VAL A 10 -13.49 1.74 -2.32
N LEU A 11 -13.28 2.38 -1.18
CA LEU A 11 -11.97 2.50 -0.55
C LEU A 11 -11.88 1.46 0.58
N VAL A 12 -10.82 0.65 0.54
CA VAL A 12 -10.54 -0.34 1.58
C VAL A 12 -9.27 0.06 2.30
N GLU A 13 -9.38 0.32 3.60
CA GLU A 13 -8.22 0.45 4.47
C GLU A 13 -7.74 -0.95 4.84
N ALA A 14 -6.58 -1.33 4.32
CA ALA A 14 -5.92 -2.57 4.71
C ALA A 14 -5.25 -2.40 6.07
N SER A 15 -5.13 -3.49 6.84
CA SER A 15 -4.32 -3.47 8.06
C SER A 15 -2.88 -3.10 7.70
N GLY A 16 -2.16 -2.43 8.59
CA GLY A 16 -0.75 -2.07 8.38
C GLY A 16 0.18 -3.26 8.14
N ILE A 17 -0.29 -4.48 8.42
CA ILE A 17 0.41 -5.76 8.24
C ILE A 17 -0.14 -6.60 7.08
N SER A 18 -1.10 -6.05 6.32
CA SER A 18 -1.69 -6.71 5.16
C SER A 18 -0.77 -6.60 3.94
N GLU A 19 -0.76 -7.66 3.15
CA GLU A 19 -0.06 -7.70 1.87
C GLU A 19 -0.96 -7.22 0.72
N PRO A 20 -0.44 -6.43 -0.23
CA PRO A 20 -1.21 -5.97 -1.38
C PRO A 20 -1.57 -7.11 -2.36
N MET A 21 -0.66 -8.07 -2.54
CA MET A 21 -0.81 -9.16 -3.52
C MET A 21 -2.02 -10.06 -3.25
N PRO A 22 -2.20 -10.64 -2.04
CA PRO A 22 -3.38 -11.43 -1.73
C PRO A 22 -4.70 -10.66 -1.92
N VAL A 23 -4.72 -9.35 -1.64
CA VAL A 23 -5.89 -8.51 -1.90
C VAL A 23 -6.16 -8.41 -3.40
N ALA A 24 -5.15 -8.13 -4.22
CA ALA A 24 -5.28 -8.07 -5.67
C ALA A 24 -5.72 -9.41 -6.28
N GLU A 25 -5.18 -10.51 -5.77
CA GLU A 25 -5.51 -11.87 -6.18
C GLU A 25 -7.00 -12.19 -6.03
N THR A 26 -7.66 -11.70 -4.98
CA THR A 26 -9.12 -11.91 -4.78
C THR A 26 -9.98 -11.41 -5.94
N PHE A 27 -9.49 -10.44 -6.73
CA PHE A 27 -10.20 -9.92 -7.91
C PHE A 27 -10.00 -10.80 -9.16
N THR A 28 -9.04 -11.72 -9.14
CA THR A 28 -8.73 -12.61 -10.26
C THR A 28 -9.29 -14.02 -10.08
N PHE A 29 -9.49 -14.46 -8.84
CA PHE A 29 -10.02 -15.77 -8.53
C PHE A 29 -11.54 -15.82 -8.64
N ARG A 30 -12.04 -16.94 -9.17
CA ARG A 30 -13.46 -17.27 -9.19
C ARG A 30 -13.69 -18.29 -8.08
N ASP A 31 -14.65 -18.00 -7.20
CA ASP A 31 -15.01 -18.90 -6.11
C ASP A 31 -15.52 -20.23 -6.67
N GLU A 32 -14.97 -21.36 -6.22
CA GLU A 32 -15.26 -22.67 -6.79
C GLU A 32 -16.69 -23.16 -6.45
N THR A 33 -17.29 -22.65 -5.38
CA THR A 33 -18.60 -23.11 -4.89
C THR A 33 -19.75 -22.33 -5.53
N SER A 34 -19.63 -21.01 -5.56
CA SER A 34 -20.62 -20.09 -6.11
C SER A 34 -20.39 -19.77 -7.59
N GLY A 35 -19.17 -20.02 -8.08
CA GLY A 35 -18.77 -19.68 -9.44
C GLY A 35 -18.69 -18.17 -9.67
N VAL A 36 -18.64 -17.32 -8.64
CA VAL A 36 -18.61 -15.85 -8.77
C VAL A 36 -17.20 -15.32 -8.47
N SER A 37 -16.74 -14.31 -9.21
CA SER A 37 -15.51 -13.57 -8.89
C SER A 37 -15.83 -12.13 -8.46
N LEU A 38 -15.03 -11.56 -7.57
CA LEU A 38 -15.10 -10.12 -7.28
C LEU A 38 -14.86 -9.29 -8.56
N GLY A 39 -14.01 -9.79 -9.46
CA GLY A 39 -13.73 -9.18 -10.77
C GLY A 39 -14.96 -9.05 -11.68
N ASP A 40 -16.03 -9.83 -11.42
CA ASP A 40 -17.27 -9.75 -12.22
C ASP A 40 -18.09 -8.49 -11.89
N VAL A 41 -17.88 -7.91 -10.69
CA VAL A 41 -18.74 -6.83 -10.15
C VAL A 41 -17.97 -5.59 -9.71
N ALA A 42 -16.64 -5.68 -9.58
CA ALA A 42 -15.76 -4.59 -9.22
C ALA A 42 -14.35 -4.82 -9.79
N SER A 43 -13.63 -3.75 -10.12
CA SER A 43 -12.23 -3.83 -10.52
C SER A 43 -11.33 -3.10 -9.54
N LEU A 44 -10.19 -3.72 -9.21
CA LEU A 44 -9.14 -3.10 -8.43
C LEU A 44 -8.35 -2.12 -9.30
N HIS A 45 -8.58 -0.83 -9.09
CA HIS A 45 -7.97 0.22 -9.91
C HIS A 45 -6.66 0.77 -9.34
N ASN A 46 -6.48 0.76 -8.02
CA ASN A 46 -5.38 1.47 -7.40
C ASN A 46 -4.98 0.83 -6.07
N LEU A 47 -3.67 0.60 -5.91
CA LEU A 47 -3.01 0.25 -4.65
C LEU A 47 -2.20 1.47 -4.17
N VAL A 48 -2.58 2.00 -3.01
CA VAL A 48 -1.99 3.21 -2.45
C VAL A 48 -1.27 2.86 -1.16
N THR A 49 0.03 3.15 -1.08
CA THR A 49 0.82 3.00 0.14
C THR A 49 1.17 4.38 0.68
N VAL A 50 0.82 4.62 1.94
CA VAL A 50 1.19 5.84 2.66
C VAL A 50 2.48 5.59 3.43
N VAL A 51 3.54 6.29 3.06
CA VAL A 51 4.88 6.15 3.62
C VAL A 51 5.09 7.19 4.71
N ASP A 52 5.40 6.74 5.92
CA ASP A 52 5.83 7.61 7.01
C ASP A 52 7.30 8.03 6.79
N ALA A 53 7.51 9.21 6.22
CA ALA A 53 8.82 9.60 5.71
C ALA A 53 9.95 9.62 6.77
N PRO A 54 9.72 10.12 8.00
CA PRO A 54 10.75 10.08 9.05
C PRO A 54 11.18 8.68 9.49
N SER A 55 10.27 7.70 9.48
CA SER A 55 10.55 6.36 10.03
C SER A 55 10.96 5.32 8.99
N VAL A 56 10.65 5.54 7.72
CA VAL A 56 10.80 4.51 6.68
C VAL A 56 12.23 3.98 6.55
N PHE A 57 13.26 4.83 6.67
CA PHE A 57 14.66 4.38 6.59
C PHE A 57 15.04 3.44 7.73
N GLU A 58 14.61 3.75 8.96
CA GLU A 58 14.84 2.90 10.12
C GLU A 58 14.09 1.57 9.97
N GLN A 59 12.83 1.63 9.53
CA GLN A 59 11.99 0.45 9.36
C GLN A 59 12.48 -0.47 8.23
N LEU A 60 13.03 0.06 7.15
CA LEU A 60 13.63 -0.73 6.07
C LEU A 60 15.00 -1.32 6.46
N SER A 61 15.68 -0.75 7.46
CA SER A 61 17.01 -1.19 7.89
C SER A 61 16.98 -2.14 9.10
N THR A 62 15.82 -2.33 9.72
CA THR A 62 15.70 -3.21 10.89
C THR A 62 15.72 -4.69 10.50
N ILE A 63 16.20 -5.51 11.43
CA ILE A 63 16.12 -6.97 11.35
C ILE A 63 14.94 -7.54 12.15
N ASP A 64 14.17 -6.66 12.83
CA ASP A 64 13.02 -7.06 13.63
C ASP A 64 12.01 -7.83 12.78
N THR A 65 11.49 -8.91 13.35
CA THR A 65 10.37 -9.64 12.78
C THR A 65 9.05 -8.93 13.07
N LEU A 66 8.00 -9.28 12.31
CA LEU A 66 6.65 -8.85 12.66
C LEU A 66 6.25 -9.35 14.05
N CYS A 67 6.72 -10.52 14.47
CA CYS A 67 6.51 -11.03 15.83
C CYS A 67 7.13 -10.12 16.89
N ASP A 68 8.38 -9.68 16.71
CA ASP A 68 9.09 -8.81 17.67
C ASP A 68 8.36 -7.48 17.91
N ARG A 69 7.66 -6.97 16.89
CA ARG A 69 6.85 -5.75 16.94
C ARG A 69 5.39 -5.99 17.36
N GLY A 70 4.98 -7.25 17.58
CA GLY A 70 3.59 -7.60 17.86
C GLY A 70 2.64 -7.43 16.67
N TRP A 71 3.18 -7.47 15.46
CA TRP A 71 2.53 -7.23 14.16
C TRP A 71 2.29 -8.51 13.36
N GLN A 72 2.52 -9.68 13.93
CA GLN A 72 2.30 -10.94 13.24
C GLN A 72 0.81 -11.15 12.90
N ALA A 73 0.51 -11.51 11.64
CA ALA A 73 -0.85 -11.86 11.25
C ALA A 73 -1.26 -13.26 11.77
N VAL A 74 -0.30 -14.18 11.79
CA VAL A 74 -0.45 -15.56 12.26
C VAL A 74 0.79 -15.98 13.05
N ALA A 75 0.66 -16.98 13.92
CA ALA A 75 1.78 -17.45 14.76
C ALA A 75 2.98 -17.98 13.96
N SER A 76 2.79 -18.34 12.69
CA SER A 76 3.85 -18.79 11.78
C SER A 76 4.41 -17.66 10.90
N ASP A 77 4.06 -16.41 11.15
CA ASP A 77 4.55 -15.27 10.37
C ASP A 77 6.00 -14.95 10.75
N THR A 78 6.92 -15.35 9.88
CA THR A 78 8.38 -15.23 10.10
C THR A 78 9.00 -14.03 9.40
N ARG A 79 8.19 -13.18 8.75
CA ARG A 79 8.70 -12.06 7.96
C ARG A 79 9.29 -10.99 8.84
N THR A 80 10.24 -10.24 8.26
CA THR A 80 10.75 -9.00 8.85
C THR A 80 9.84 -7.82 8.53
N VAL A 81 9.93 -6.78 9.36
CA VAL A 81 9.29 -5.48 9.07
C VAL A 81 9.74 -4.95 7.71
N ALA A 82 11.03 -5.07 7.40
CA ALA A 82 11.59 -4.63 6.13
C ALA A 82 11.01 -5.39 4.93
N GLN A 83 10.81 -6.71 5.04
CA GLN A 83 10.20 -7.51 3.98
C GLN A 83 8.77 -7.05 3.68
N LEU A 84 7.93 -6.92 4.72
CA LEU A 84 6.56 -6.45 4.57
C LEU A 84 6.50 -5.06 3.91
N LEU A 85 7.33 -4.13 4.37
CA LEU A 85 7.36 -2.77 3.81
C LEU A 85 7.85 -2.78 2.36
N CYS A 86 8.88 -3.56 2.02
CA CYS A 86 9.34 -3.68 0.64
C CYS A 86 8.19 -4.15 -0.27
N ASP A 87 7.46 -5.20 0.11
CA ASP A 87 6.31 -5.68 -0.67
C ASP A 87 5.26 -4.57 -0.86
N GLN A 88 4.90 -3.86 0.22
CA GLN A 88 3.95 -2.74 0.15
C GLN A 88 4.41 -1.59 -0.76
N LEU A 89 5.71 -1.33 -0.83
CA LEU A 89 6.28 -0.29 -1.69
C LEU A 89 6.37 -0.75 -3.16
N GLU A 90 6.70 -2.01 -3.40
CA GLU A 90 6.87 -2.60 -4.74
C GLU A 90 5.54 -2.74 -5.50
N PHE A 91 4.44 -3.07 -4.82
CA PHE A 91 3.15 -3.30 -5.47
C PHE A 91 2.25 -2.06 -5.56
N ALA A 92 2.63 -0.95 -4.94
CA ALA A 92 1.84 0.28 -4.98
C ALA A 92 1.81 0.89 -6.39
N ASN A 93 0.65 1.39 -6.82
CA ASN A 93 0.55 2.28 -7.98
C ASN A 93 0.78 3.74 -7.59
N VAL A 94 0.55 4.09 -6.32
CA VAL A 94 0.79 5.42 -5.75
C VAL A 94 1.49 5.30 -4.40
N LEU A 95 2.59 6.02 -4.25
CA LEU A 95 3.33 6.18 -3.00
C LEU A 95 3.13 7.59 -2.46
N LEU A 96 2.44 7.71 -1.33
CA LEU A 96 2.26 8.99 -0.64
C LEU A 96 3.34 9.15 0.44
N ILE A 97 4.38 9.91 0.15
CA ILE A 97 5.39 10.31 1.14
C ILE A 97 4.74 11.32 2.08
N ASN A 98 4.41 10.91 3.29
CA ASN A 98 3.70 11.73 4.28
C ASN A 98 4.64 12.23 5.38
N LYS A 99 4.21 13.30 6.05
CA LYS A 99 4.95 14.01 7.12
C LYS A 99 6.24 14.67 6.62
N ILE A 100 6.20 15.21 5.40
CA ILE A 100 7.35 15.88 4.79
C ILE A 100 7.80 17.12 5.59
N ASP A 101 6.94 17.69 6.42
CA ASP A 101 7.24 18.78 7.35
C ASP A 101 8.23 18.41 8.45
N LEU A 102 8.46 17.11 8.68
CA LEU A 102 9.38 16.59 9.69
C LEU A 102 10.75 16.21 9.11
N MET A 103 11.01 16.52 7.83
CA MET A 103 12.25 16.16 7.14
C MET A 103 12.83 17.33 6.34
N GLU A 104 14.16 17.32 6.21
CA GLU A 104 14.86 18.24 5.32
C GLU A 104 14.72 17.82 3.85
N GLU A 105 14.77 18.79 2.94
CA GLU A 105 14.65 18.57 1.49
C GLU A 105 15.66 17.55 0.94
N THR A 106 16.88 17.52 1.50
CA THR A 106 17.90 16.54 1.10
C THR A 106 17.52 15.11 1.46
N GLN A 107 16.87 14.92 2.61
CA GLN A 107 16.40 13.60 3.04
C GLN A 107 15.19 13.15 2.21
N LEU A 108 14.29 14.08 1.86
CA LEU A 108 13.17 13.80 0.98
C LEU A 108 13.63 13.37 -0.42
N HIS A 109 14.62 14.05 -1.01
CA HIS A 109 15.19 13.62 -2.29
C HIS A 109 15.83 12.23 -2.22
N MET A 110 16.50 11.92 -1.11
CA MET A 110 17.08 10.59 -0.90
C MET A 110 15.98 9.52 -0.80
N LEU A 111 14.88 9.82 -0.10
CA LEU A 111 13.74 8.92 0.02
C LEU A 111 13.07 8.68 -1.33
N GLU A 112 12.81 9.74 -2.10
CA GLU A 112 12.24 9.62 -3.45
C GLU A 112 13.13 8.79 -4.37
N ALA A 113 14.46 8.98 -4.30
CA ALA A 113 15.40 8.19 -5.08
C ALA A 113 15.41 6.71 -4.67
N LEU A 114 15.26 6.41 -3.38
CA LEU A 114 15.10 5.04 -2.88
C LEU A 114 13.79 4.43 -3.39
N LEU A 115 12.66 5.12 -3.22
CA LEU A 115 11.35 4.65 -3.63
C LEU A 115 11.27 4.43 -5.16
N ARG A 116 11.87 5.32 -5.96
CA ARG A 116 12.01 5.15 -7.42
C ARG A 116 12.80 3.90 -7.82
N LYS A 117 13.79 3.50 -7.00
CA LYS A 117 14.57 2.28 -7.26
C LYS A 117 13.79 1.03 -6.91
N ILE A 118 13.02 1.06 -5.83
CA ILE A 118 12.15 -0.04 -5.39
C ILE A 118 11.01 -0.21 -6.39
N ASN A 119 10.31 0.87 -6.72
CA ASN A 119 9.16 0.87 -7.60
C ASN A 119 9.26 2.01 -8.64
N PRO A 120 9.78 1.71 -9.85
CA PRO A 120 9.93 2.70 -10.91
C PRO A 120 8.62 3.17 -11.54
N THR A 121 7.53 2.43 -11.36
CA THR A 121 6.24 2.68 -12.05
C THR A 121 5.22 3.39 -11.16
N ALA A 122 5.43 3.43 -9.85
CA ALA A 122 4.57 4.17 -8.94
C ALA A 122 4.64 5.69 -9.15
N ASP A 123 3.48 6.33 -9.04
CA ASP A 123 3.43 7.78 -8.87
C ASP A 123 3.78 8.14 -7.43
N ILE A 124 4.80 8.98 -7.25
CA ILE A 124 5.28 9.39 -5.94
C ILE A 124 4.81 10.81 -5.64
N MET A 125 4.20 11.00 -4.48
CA MET A 125 3.65 12.30 -4.08
C MET A 125 4.02 12.67 -2.65
N ARG A 126 4.52 13.89 -2.47
CA ARG A 126 4.79 14.47 -1.15
C ARG A 126 3.51 15.05 -0.55
N THR A 127 3.28 14.76 0.73
CA THR A 127 2.08 15.19 1.46
C THR A 127 2.39 15.56 2.91
N MET A 128 1.55 16.41 3.49
CA MET A 128 1.50 16.70 4.93
C MET A 128 0.12 16.28 5.44
N HIS A 129 0.07 15.56 6.55
CA HIS A 129 -1.17 14.99 7.12
C HIS A 129 -2.01 14.20 6.09
N SER A 130 -1.36 13.55 5.13
CA SER A 130 -1.96 12.81 4.02
C SER A 130 -2.98 13.63 3.20
N ARG A 131 -2.86 14.96 3.18
CA ARG A 131 -3.76 15.83 2.41
C ARG A 131 -3.47 15.68 0.92
N ILE A 132 -4.45 15.16 0.18
CA ILE A 132 -4.41 14.97 -1.27
C ILE A 132 -5.82 15.11 -1.85
N GLN A 133 -5.92 15.47 -3.14
CA GLN A 133 -7.20 15.47 -3.84
C GLN A 133 -7.63 14.02 -4.14
N PRO A 134 -8.87 13.61 -3.78
CA PRO A 134 -9.33 12.24 -4.00
C PRO A 134 -9.22 11.75 -5.45
N ASP A 135 -9.45 12.64 -6.42
CA ASP A 135 -9.39 12.33 -7.85
C ASP A 135 -8.03 11.77 -8.29
N VAL A 136 -6.96 12.12 -7.57
CA VAL A 136 -5.62 11.59 -7.82
C VAL A 136 -5.54 10.08 -7.51
N LEU A 137 -6.32 9.63 -6.53
CA LEU A 137 -6.38 8.21 -6.14
C LEU A 137 -7.50 7.47 -6.88
N LEU A 138 -8.63 8.11 -7.12
CA LEU A 138 -9.82 7.45 -7.69
C LEU A 138 -9.87 7.51 -9.22
N GLY A 139 -9.21 8.47 -9.85
CA GLY A 139 -9.28 8.74 -11.30
C GLY A 139 -8.25 8.01 -12.16
N LYS A 140 -7.45 7.09 -11.61
CA LYS A 140 -6.50 6.28 -12.39
C LYS A 140 -7.24 5.14 -13.11
N ALA A 141 -7.09 5.10 -14.43
CA ALA A 141 -7.64 4.08 -15.33
C ALA A 141 -6.57 3.05 -15.74
#